data_AF-A0A9P4H411-F1
#
_entry.id   AF-A0A9P4H411-F1
#
_cell.length_a   1.000
_cell.length_b   1.000
_cell.length_c   1.000
_cell.angle_alpha   90.00
_cell.angle_beta   90.00
_cell.angle_gamma   90.00
#
_symmetry.space_group_name_H-M   'P 1'
#
loop_
_entity.id
_entity.type
_entity.pdbx_description
1 polymer ?
#
loop_
_entity_poly.entity_id
_entity_poly.type
_entity_poly.pdbx_seq_one_letter_code
_entity_poly.pdbx_strand_id
1 'polypeptide(L)'
;MRLLRVHENAALSLEDFFDTTVPAYAILPYTWGARAEEVTFENLNAGTGLEEKGYDKVRFYFTLPTSSDQLDNETWSSKMERNRWFTRGWTLQELIAPKHVDFYSANGAHLGFKTSHSRSISVIIGIPMDVLQEDLHLNYSVAVRMSGAKERTTIRKEDAAYCLLGMLDVTMPHPIWRRTRQGNEMAE
;
A
#
# COMPACT_ATOMS: atom_id res chain seq x y z
N MET A 1 -3.76 -10.94 5.33
CA MET A 1 -2.80 -9.82 5.43
C MET A 1 -2.41 -9.59 6.88
N ARG A 2 -1.28 -8.95 7.14
CA ARG A 2 -0.88 -8.52 8.50
C ARG A 2 -0.90 -7.00 8.53
N LEU A 3 -1.59 -6.41 9.51
CA LEU A 3 -1.67 -4.96 9.68
C LEU A 3 -1.05 -4.54 11.01
N LEU A 4 -0.59 -3.30 11.05
CA LEU A 4 -0.12 -2.64 12.25
C LEU A 4 -1.32 -1.95 12.93
N ARG A 5 -1.63 -2.35 14.16
CA ARG A 5 -2.66 -1.74 14.99
C ARG A 5 -2.03 -0.77 15.98
N VAL A 6 -2.59 0.44 16.05
CA VAL A 6 -2.28 1.46 17.07
C VAL A 6 -3.34 1.40 18.15
N HIS A 7 -2.93 1.26 19.40
CA HIS A 7 -3.82 1.25 20.58
C HIS A 7 -4.02 2.65 21.14
N GLU A 8 -5.03 2.83 22.01
CA GLU A 8 -5.33 4.13 22.65
C GLU A 8 -4.16 4.69 23.48
N ASN A 9 -3.37 3.80 24.10
CA ASN A 9 -2.14 4.16 24.82
C ASN A 9 -0.96 4.47 23.87
N ALA A 10 -1.24 4.61 22.58
CA ALA A 10 -0.29 4.81 21.51
C ALA A 10 0.76 3.70 21.39
N ALA A 11 0.50 2.46 21.86
CA ALA A 11 1.34 1.28 21.60
C ALA A 11 1.02 0.66 20.23
N LEU A 12 1.98 -0.02 19.62
CA LEU A 12 1.79 -0.77 18.38
C LEU A 12 1.71 -2.28 18.62
N SER A 13 0.88 -2.95 17.84
CA SER A 13 0.84 -4.42 17.77
C SER A 13 0.57 -4.87 16.34
N LEU A 14 0.97 -6.09 16.01
CA LEU A 14 0.67 -6.70 14.73
C LEU A 14 -0.59 -7.57 14.85
N GLU A 15 -1.49 -7.42 13.90
CA GLU A 15 -2.73 -8.19 13.83
C GLU A 15 -2.84 -8.89 12.47
N ASP A 16 -3.05 -10.20 12.49
CA ASP A 16 -3.19 -11.03 11.30
C ASP A 16 -4.67 -11.17 10.90
N PHE A 17 -4.97 -10.79 9.67
CA PHE A 17 -6.28 -10.90 9.04
C PHE A 17 -6.25 -12.02 8.00
N PHE A 18 -6.93 -13.13 8.29
CA PHE A 18 -7.02 -14.28 7.37
C PHE A 18 -8.35 -14.36 6.62
N ASP A 19 -9.31 -13.50 6.96
CA ASP A 19 -10.64 -13.47 6.36
C ASP A 19 -10.73 -12.42 5.22
N THR A 20 -11.81 -12.50 4.47
CA THR A 20 -12.29 -11.57 3.45
C THR A 20 -12.71 -10.21 4.01
N THR A 21 -13.05 -10.10 5.30
CA THR A 21 -13.37 -8.83 5.95
C THR A 21 -12.10 -8.09 6.32
N VAL A 22 -11.67 -7.20 5.43
CA VAL A 22 -10.51 -6.33 5.63
C VAL A 22 -10.97 -5.03 6.33
N PRO A 23 -10.38 -4.64 7.48
CA PRO A 23 -10.74 -3.38 8.13
C PRO A 23 -10.29 -2.19 7.28
N ALA A 24 -10.75 -0.98 7.59
CA ALA A 24 -10.12 0.22 7.05
C ALA A 24 -8.65 0.29 7.52
N TYR A 25 -7.73 0.54 6.60
CA TYR A 25 -6.30 0.63 6.90
C TYR A 25 -5.64 1.74 6.08
N ALA A 26 -4.53 2.28 6.61
CA ALA A 26 -3.70 3.23 5.89
C ALA A 26 -2.45 2.51 5.38
N ILE A 27 -2.08 2.79 4.13
CA ILE A 27 -0.79 2.39 3.58
C ILE A 27 0.17 3.56 3.75
N LEU A 28 1.26 3.30 4.44
CA LEU A 28 2.23 4.32 4.78
C LEU A 28 3.52 4.10 3.96
N PRO A 29 4.06 5.12 3.25
CA PRO A 29 5.23 4.96 2.40
C PRO A 29 6.43 4.23 3.06
N TYR A 30 7.01 3.25 2.37
CA TYR A 30 8.01 2.30 2.90
C TYR A 30 9.33 2.89 3.46
N THR A 31 9.64 4.18 3.27
CA THR A 31 10.91 4.76 3.75
C THR A 31 10.73 6.22 4.13
N TRP A 32 11.15 6.58 5.35
CA TRP A 32 10.79 7.87 5.94
C TRP A 32 11.97 8.69 6.45
N GLY A 33 13.09 8.03 6.72
CA GLY A 33 14.31 8.62 7.25
C GLY A 33 15.50 7.73 6.90
N ALA A 34 16.60 7.85 7.65
CA ALA A 34 17.66 6.87 7.54
C ALA A 34 17.12 5.50 7.97
N ARG A 35 17.65 4.41 7.41
CA ARG A 35 17.23 3.04 7.76
C ARG A 35 17.31 2.75 9.27
N ALA A 36 18.21 3.43 9.98
CA ALA A 36 18.37 3.33 11.43
C ALA A 36 17.27 4.03 12.24
N GLU A 37 16.44 4.85 11.61
CA GLU A 37 15.32 5.57 12.25
C GLU A 37 13.97 4.88 11.98
N GLU A 38 13.96 3.77 11.23
CA GLU A 38 12.76 3.01 10.90
C GLU A 38 12.39 2.04 12.02
N VAL A 39 11.10 1.96 12.36
CA VAL A 39 10.59 0.97 13.31
C VAL A 39 10.67 -0.41 12.67
N THR A 40 11.51 -1.30 13.19
CA THR A 40 11.65 -2.66 12.67
C THR A 40 10.58 -3.60 13.23
N PHE A 41 10.40 -4.74 12.57
CA PHE A 41 9.53 -5.82 13.08
C PHE A 41 9.96 -6.31 14.48
N GLU A 42 11.26 -6.28 14.78
CA GLU A 42 11.79 -6.66 16.10
C GLU A 42 11.40 -5.62 17.16
N ASN A 43 11.52 -4.33 16.86
CA ASN A 43 11.04 -3.26 17.74
C ASN A 43 9.54 -3.41 18.06
N LEU A 44 8.73 -3.81 17.06
CA LEU A 44 7.29 -4.03 17.24
C LEU A 44 7.00 -5.22 18.15
N ASN A 45 7.69 -6.34 17.97
CA ASN A 45 7.49 -7.52 18.82
C ASN A 45 7.97 -7.32 20.26
N ALA A 46 9.03 -6.53 20.45
CA ALA A 46 9.58 -6.22 21.76
C ALA A 46 8.83 -5.09 22.48
N GLY A 47 7.94 -4.36 21.78
CA GLY A 47 7.27 -3.17 22.32
C GLY A 47 8.20 -1.97 22.54
N THR A 48 9.41 -1.99 21.99
CA THR A 48 10.45 -0.96 22.18
C THR A 48 10.46 0.10 21.09
N GLY A 49 9.58 0.02 20.10
CA GLY A 49 9.52 0.98 18.99
C GLY A 49 9.09 2.40 19.37
N LEU A 50 8.54 2.61 20.58
CA LEU A 50 7.96 3.89 21.04
C LEU A 50 8.94 5.08 21.02
N GLU A 51 10.24 4.81 21.14
CA GLU A 51 11.30 5.81 21.20
C GLU A 51 11.97 6.06 19.83
N GLU A 52 11.64 5.26 18.82
CA GLU A 52 12.20 5.40 17.49
C GLU A 52 11.56 6.59 16.76
N LYS A 53 12.36 7.40 16.05
CA LYS A 53 11.82 8.55 15.29
C LYS A 53 10.79 8.13 14.23
N GLY A 54 10.91 6.94 13.67
CA GLY A 54 9.94 6.39 12.72
C GLY A 54 8.56 6.21 13.34
N TYR A 55 8.46 6.12 14.68
CA TYR A 55 7.22 5.97 15.42
C TYR A 55 6.35 7.22 15.38
N ASP A 56 6.96 8.40 15.42
CA ASP A 56 6.25 9.68 15.38
C ASP A 56 5.37 9.81 14.15
N LYS A 57 5.76 9.16 13.07
CA LYS A 57 4.98 9.13 11.84
C LYS A 57 3.75 8.24 11.93
N VAL A 58 3.88 7.06 12.51
CA VAL A 58 2.75 6.17 12.75
C VAL A 58 1.73 6.87 13.65
N ARG A 59 2.21 7.59 14.68
CA ARG A 59 1.36 8.46 15.52
C ARG A 59 0.71 9.59 14.72
N PHE A 60 1.50 10.31 13.91
CA PHE A 60 1.00 11.41 13.09
C PHE A 60 -0.17 10.98 12.20
N TYR A 61 -0.07 9.81 11.54
CA TYR A 61 -1.13 9.30 10.68
C TYR A 61 -2.34 8.76 11.46
N PHE A 62 -2.17 8.40 12.73
CA PHE A 62 -3.29 8.05 13.60
C PHE A 62 -4.06 9.30 14.07
N THR A 63 -3.35 10.42 14.25
CA THR A 63 -3.92 11.70 14.70
C THR A 63 -4.17 12.67 13.53
N LEU A 64 -4.34 12.17 12.30
CA LEU A 64 -4.45 13.04 11.12
C LEU A 64 -5.49 14.14 11.37
N PRO A 65 -5.12 15.43 11.21
CA PRO A 65 -6.10 16.49 11.26
C PRO A 65 -7.13 16.28 10.15
N THR A 66 -8.42 16.38 10.48
CA THR A 66 -9.53 16.30 9.52
C THR A 66 -9.65 17.59 8.70
N SER A 67 -8.53 18.17 8.27
CA SER A 67 -8.52 19.35 7.41
C SER A 67 -8.54 18.92 5.95
N SER A 68 -9.48 19.46 5.19
CA SER A 68 -9.60 19.24 3.74
C SER A 68 -8.91 20.39 3.00
N ASP A 69 -7.72 20.14 2.45
CA ASP A 69 -7.13 21.02 1.44
C ASP A 69 -7.48 20.44 0.08
N GLN A 70 -8.64 20.81 -0.45
CA GLN A 70 -8.98 20.44 -1.83
C GLN A 70 -7.99 21.11 -2.78
N LEU A 71 -7.09 20.31 -3.33
CA LEU A 71 -6.24 20.73 -4.43
C LEU A 71 -7.10 20.87 -5.68
N ASP A 72 -6.90 21.96 -6.42
CA ASP A 72 -7.41 22.02 -7.79
C ASP A 72 -6.73 20.93 -8.65
N ASN A 73 -7.40 20.54 -9.74
CA ASN A 73 -6.98 19.45 -10.60
C ASN A 73 -5.60 19.68 -11.26
N GLU A 74 -5.23 20.93 -11.53
CA GLU A 74 -3.97 21.28 -12.19
C GLU A 74 -2.79 21.13 -11.22
N THR A 75 -2.95 21.66 -10.00
CA THR A 75 -1.97 21.51 -8.92
C THR A 75 -1.81 20.04 -8.51
N TRP A 76 -2.92 19.29 -8.42
CA TRP A 76 -2.88 17.85 -8.18
C TRP A 76 -2.05 17.13 -9.24
N SER A 77 -2.38 17.30 -10.53
CA SER A 77 -1.72 16.60 -11.63
C SER A 77 -0.22 16.89 -11.66
N SER A 78 0.16 18.16 -11.54
CA SER A 78 1.57 18.59 -11.49
C SER A 78 2.36 17.97 -10.33
N LYS A 79 1.73 17.79 -9.16
CA LYS A 79 2.36 17.17 -7.99
C LYS A 79 2.49 15.66 -8.16
N MET A 80 1.48 14.99 -8.70
CA MET A 80 1.48 13.52 -8.84
C MET A 80 2.42 13.04 -9.94
N GLU A 81 2.53 13.75 -11.07
CA GLU A 81 3.45 13.42 -12.16
C GLU A 81 4.92 13.36 -11.69
N ARG A 82 5.30 14.23 -10.74
CA ARG A 82 6.65 14.27 -10.17
C ARG A 82 6.82 13.39 -8.92
N ASN A 83 5.73 12.77 -8.45
CA ASN A 83 5.76 12.00 -7.20
C ASN A 83 6.25 10.58 -7.44
N ARG A 84 7.33 10.22 -6.75
CA ARG A 84 7.92 8.87 -6.79
C ARG A 84 6.97 7.74 -6.42
N TRP A 85 5.87 8.01 -5.72
CA TRP A 85 4.86 6.99 -5.45
C TRP A 85 4.26 6.44 -6.75
N PHE A 86 4.06 7.25 -7.79
CA PHE A 86 3.52 6.76 -9.08
C PHE A 86 4.55 6.00 -9.93
N THR A 87 5.83 6.13 -9.61
CA THR A 87 6.93 5.48 -10.36
C THR A 87 7.56 4.32 -9.62
N ARG A 88 7.10 3.94 -8.42
CA ARG A 88 7.59 2.76 -7.69
C ARG A 88 6.78 1.52 -8.07
N GLY A 89 7.41 0.35 -8.19
CA GLY A 89 6.69 -0.88 -8.55
C GLY A 89 5.57 -1.24 -7.58
N TRP A 90 5.86 -1.33 -6.28
CA TRP A 90 4.94 -1.85 -5.26
C TRP A 90 3.63 -1.06 -5.09
N THR A 91 3.69 0.25 -5.30
CA THR A 91 2.55 1.16 -5.13
C THR A 91 1.46 0.94 -6.18
N LEU A 92 1.73 0.16 -7.23
CA LEU A 92 0.74 -0.26 -8.21
C LEU A 92 -0.36 -1.11 -7.57
N GLN A 93 0.03 -2.06 -6.72
CA GLN A 93 -0.92 -2.91 -6.01
C GLN A 93 -1.63 -2.13 -4.91
N GLU A 94 -0.91 -1.22 -4.23
CA GLU A 94 -1.49 -0.32 -3.24
C GLU A 94 -2.61 0.56 -3.83
N LEU A 95 -2.54 0.86 -5.13
CA LEU A 95 -3.54 1.66 -5.83
C LEU A 95 -4.72 0.83 -6.37
N ILE A 96 -4.41 -0.31 -6.99
CA ILE A 96 -5.39 -1.10 -7.75
C ILE A 96 -6.17 -2.02 -6.82
N ALA A 97 -5.51 -2.70 -5.88
CA ALA A 97 -6.14 -3.75 -5.08
C ALA A 97 -7.25 -3.24 -4.14
N PRO A 98 -7.14 -2.07 -3.49
CA PRO A 98 -8.21 -1.56 -2.63
C PRO A 98 -9.32 -0.91 -3.46
N LYS A 99 -10.59 -1.15 -3.11
CA LYS A 99 -11.74 -0.47 -3.74
C LYS A 99 -11.75 1.04 -3.46
N HIS A 100 -11.41 1.41 -2.23
CA HIS A 100 -11.37 2.80 -1.77
C HIS A 100 -9.93 3.18 -1.41
N VAL A 101 -9.48 4.33 -1.92
CA VAL A 101 -8.15 4.88 -1.63
C VAL A 101 -8.30 6.39 -1.49
N ASP A 102 -7.81 6.90 -0.38
CA ASP A 102 -7.84 8.31 -0.02
C ASP A 102 -6.40 8.82 0.00
N PHE A 103 -6.16 9.98 -0.63
CA PHE A 103 -4.84 10.58 -0.70
C PHE A 103 -4.70 11.68 0.35
N TYR A 104 -3.57 11.69 1.03
CA TYR A 104 -3.22 12.70 2.02
C TYR A 104 -1.86 13.32 1.73
N SER A 105 -1.72 14.60 2.05
CA SER A 105 -0.43 15.28 1.99
C SER A 105 0.48 14.85 3.15
N ALA A 106 1.76 15.23 3.08
CA ALA A 106 2.70 14.99 4.17
C ALA A 106 2.32 15.69 5.48
N ASN A 107 1.57 16.79 5.38
CA ASN A 107 1.01 17.55 6.50
C ASN A 107 -0.42 17.10 6.88
N GLY A 108 -0.90 15.99 6.32
CA GLY A 108 -2.14 15.34 6.73
C GLY A 108 -3.42 15.93 6.12
N ALA A 109 -3.29 16.87 5.19
CA ALA A 109 -4.45 17.41 4.50
C ALA A 109 -5.02 16.38 3.52
N HIS A 110 -6.34 16.21 3.52
CA HIS A 110 -7.01 15.31 2.59
C HIS A 110 -6.97 15.91 1.17
N LEU A 111 -6.35 15.19 0.25
CA LEU A 111 -6.16 15.61 -1.14
C LEU A 111 -7.27 15.10 -2.05
N GLY A 112 -8.02 14.07 -1.63
CA GLY A 112 -9.18 13.51 -2.34
C GLY A 112 -9.05 12.01 -2.63
N PHE A 113 -10.04 11.48 -3.35
CA PHE A 113 -10.20 10.04 -3.56
C PHE A 113 -9.56 9.55 -4.87
N LYS A 114 -9.24 8.26 -4.95
CA LYS A 114 -8.89 7.57 -6.21
C LYS A 114 -9.95 7.76 -7.28
N THR A 115 -11.22 7.71 -6.92
CA THR A 115 -12.34 7.92 -7.85
C THR A 115 -12.36 9.35 -8.39
N SER A 116 -12.21 10.35 -7.52
CA SER A 116 -12.13 11.77 -7.88
C SER A 116 -10.97 12.09 -8.83
N HIS A 117 -9.84 11.40 -8.68
CA HIS A 117 -8.64 11.61 -9.49
C HIS A 117 -8.42 10.55 -10.56
N SER A 118 -9.42 9.70 -10.82
CA SER A 118 -9.27 8.54 -11.73
C SER A 118 -8.73 8.92 -13.10
N ARG A 119 -9.18 10.06 -13.67
CA ARG A 119 -8.67 10.56 -14.95
C ARG A 119 -7.18 10.90 -14.91
N SER A 120 -6.74 11.72 -13.95
CA SER A 120 -5.32 12.13 -13.87
C SER A 120 -4.43 10.94 -13.52
N ILE A 121 -4.88 10.08 -12.61
CA ILE A 121 -4.18 8.84 -12.26
C ILE A 121 -4.05 7.94 -13.49
N SER A 122 -5.13 7.75 -14.27
CA SER A 122 -5.13 6.93 -15.49
C SER A 122 -4.09 7.40 -16.50
N VAL A 123 -3.95 8.71 -16.70
CA VAL A 123 -2.93 9.31 -17.58
C VAL A 123 -1.52 9.02 -17.05
N ILE A 124 -1.30 9.17 -15.74
CA ILE A 124 0.03 8.98 -15.13
C ILE A 124 0.47 7.51 -15.18
N ILE A 125 -0.41 6.57 -14.83
CA ILE A 125 -0.03 5.16 -14.70
C ILE A 125 -0.29 4.35 -15.98
N GLY A 126 -1.03 4.89 -16.94
CA GLY A 126 -1.37 4.20 -18.18
C GLY A 126 -2.35 3.04 -18.00
N ILE A 127 -3.26 3.13 -17.03
CA ILE A 127 -4.31 2.12 -16.77
C ILE A 127 -5.68 2.78 -16.93
N PRO A 128 -6.66 2.11 -17.56
CA PRO A 128 -8.02 2.63 -17.74
C PRO A 128 -8.72 3.06 -16.43
N MET A 129 -9.59 4.07 -16.52
CA MET A 129 -10.28 4.64 -15.35
C MET A 129 -11.24 3.66 -14.67
N ASP A 130 -11.86 2.77 -15.43
CA ASP A 130 -12.78 1.74 -14.92
C ASP A 130 -12.06 0.68 -14.07
N VAL A 131 -10.79 0.37 -14.36
CA VAL A 131 -9.95 -0.44 -13.47
C VAL A 131 -9.77 0.24 -12.11
N LEU A 132 -9.62 1.56 -12.09
CA LEU A 132 -9.46 2.34 -10.87
C LEU A 132 -10.78 2.49 -10.07
N GLN A 133 -11.92 2.44 -10.76
CA GLN A 133 -13.24 2.69 -10.18
C GLN A 133 -13.99 1.40 -9.78
N GLU A 134 -13.89 0.34 -10.57
CA GLU A 134 -14.76 -0.85 -10.50
C GLU A 134 -14.00 -2.18 -10.38
N ASP A 135 -12.67 -2.14 -10.25
CA ASP A 135 -11.81 -3.33 -10.16
C ASP A 135 -11.95 -4.30 -11.37
N LEU A 136 -12.16 -3.74 -12.56
CA LEU A 136 -12.37 -4.48 -13.81
C LEU A 136 -11.06 -4.86 -14.54
N HIS A 137 -9.95 -4.99 -13.82
CA HIS A 137 -8.63 -5.19 -14.43
C HIS A 137 -8.54 -6.45 -15.31
N LEU A 138 -9.31 -7.49 -15.02
CA LEU A 138 -9.34 -8.74 -15.80
C LEU A 138 -10.11 -8.64 -17.13
N ASN A 139 -10.90 -7.58 -17.33
CA ASN A 139 -11.57 -7.32 -18.61
C ASN A 139 -10.60 -6.79 -19.67
N TYR A 140 -9.37 -6.47 -19.27
CA TYR A 140 -8.35 -5.92 -20.14
C TYR A 140 -7.30 -6.96 -20.54
N SER A 141 -6.76 -6.78 -21.75
CA SER A 141 -5.66 -7.60 -22.25
C SER A 141 -4.45 -7.52 -21.31
N VAL A 142 -3.63 -8.58 -21.30
CA VAL A 142 -2.38 -8.61 -20.52
C VAL A 142 -1.51 -7.39 -20.85
N ALA A 143 -1.48 -6.94 -22.11
CA ALA A 143 -0.73 -5.76 -22.53
C ALA A 143 -1.21 -4.46 -21.84
N VAL A 144 -2.53 -4.25 -21.75
CA VAL A 144 -3.11 -3.09 -21.05
C VAL A 144 -2.92 -3.18 -19.54
N ARG A 145 -2.93 -4.39 -18.98
CA ARG A 145 -2.58 -4.55 -17.56
C ARG A 145 -1.10 -4.19 -17.34
N MET A 146 -0.20 -4.69 -18.19
CA MET A 146 1.24 -4.45 -18.08
C MET A 146 1.66 -2.99 -18.32
N SER A 147 0.88 -2.17 -19.05
CA SER A 147 1.21 -0.74 -19.22
C SER A 147 1.31 -0.01 -17.89
N GLY A 148 0.53 -0.44 -16.89
CA GLY A 148 0.59 0.02 -15.50
C GLY A 148 1.95 -0.07 -14.82
N ALA A 149 2.82 -0.97 -15.30
CA ALA A 149 4.15 -1.21 -14.76
C ALA A 149 5.29 -0.68 -15.65
N LYS A 150 4.97 -0.18 -16.86
CA LYS A 150 5.98 0.16 -17.89
C LYS A 150 7.00 1.19 -17.41
N GLU A 151 6.53 2.26 -16.78
CA GLU A 151 7.37 3.39 -16.33
C GLU A 151 7.78 3.25 -14.85
N ARG A 152 7.51 2.09 -14.23
CA ARG A 152 7.79 1.86 -12.82
C ARG A 152 9.20 1.32 -12.61
N THR A 153 9.79 1.74 -11.49
CA THR A 153 11.14 1.38 -11.04
C THR A 153 11.05 0.49 -9.82
N THR A 154 11.89 -0.55 -9.82
CA THR A 154 12.10 -1.43 -8.68
C THR A 154 13.58 -1.55 -8.36
N ILE A 155 13.90 -1.82 -7.10
CA ILE A 155 15.30 -1.98 -6.68
C ILE A 155 15.78 -3.39 -7.05
N ARG A 156 14.95 -4.40 -6.80
CA ARG A 156 15.24 -5.80 -7.15
C ARG A 156 14.47 -6.19 -8.42
N LYS A 157 15.01 -7.15 -9.17
CA LYS A 157 14.36 -7.64 -10.40
C LYS A 157 13.09 -8.41 -10.08
N GLU A 158 13.08 -9.11 -8.95
CA GLU A 158 11.96 -9.89 -8.43
C GLU A 158 10.77 -8.99 -8.08
N ASP A 159 11.04 -7.79 -7.54
CA ASP A 159 10.00 -6.81 -7.21
C ASP A 159 9.21 -6.35 -8.45
N ALA A 160 9.82 -6.39 -9.65
CA ALA A 160 9.14 -6.08 -10.91
C ALA A 160 8.16 -7.20 -11.31
N ALA A 161 8.47 -8.46 -11.01
CA ALA A 161 7.52 -9.55 -11.16
C ALA A 161 6.42 -9.45 -10.09
N TYR A 162 6.80 -9.14 -8.84
CA TYR A 162 5.86 -9.05 -7.73
C TYR A 162 4.82 -7.97 -7.91
N CYS A 163 5.17 -6.79 -8.41
CA CYS A 163 4.19 -5.72 -8.62
C CYS A 163 3.11 -6.08 -9.64
N LEU A 164 3.38 -7.02 -10.56
CA LEU A 164 2.46 -7.48 -11.59
C LEU A 164 1.52 -8.61 -11.14
N LEU A 165 1.81 -9.31 -10.03
CA LEU A 165 1.06 -10.50 -9.62
C LEU A 165 -0.45 -10.27 -9.54
N GLY A 166 -0.87 -9.24 -8.79
CA GLY A 166 -2.28 -8.93 -8.61
C GLY A 166 -2.97 -8.52 -9.92
N MET A 167 -2.28 -7.81 -10.81
CA MET A 167 -2.88 -7.43 -12.10
C MET A 167 -3.00 -8.60 -13.05
N LEU A 168 -2.03 -9.53 -13.03
CA LEU A 168 -2.00 -10.67 -13.94
C LEU A 168 -2.79 -11.89 -13.43
N ASP A 169 -3.45 -11.77 -12.28
CA ASP A 169 -4.13 -12.87 -11.58
C ASP A 169 -3.20 -14.07 -11.32
N VAL A 170 -1.95 -13.76 -10.97
CA VAL A 170 -0.94 -14.77 -10.65
C VAL A 170 -0.83 -14.90 -9.14
N THR A 171 -1.16 -16.07 -8.62
CA THR A 171 -0.92 -16.43 -7.23
C THR A 171 0.41 -17.18 -7.11
N MET A 172 1.25 -16.81 -6.14
CA MET A 172 2.43 -17.62 -5.82
C MET A 172 2.09 -18.65 -4.74
N PRO A 173 2.20 -19.97 -5.01
CA PRO A 173 2.06 -20.98 -3.97
C PRO A 173 3.27 -20.90 -3.03
N HIS A 174 3.06 -20.59 -1.75
CA HIS A 174 4.15 -20.32 -0.81
C HIS A 174 4.71 -21.60 -0.15
N PRO A 175 5.98 -22.00 -0.35
CA PRO A 175 6.56 -23.19 0.27
C PRO A 175 6.84 -23.03 1.78
N ILE A 176 7.12 -21.82 2.26
CA ILE A 176 7.48 -21.54 3.66
C ILE A 176 6.25 -21.52 4.61
N TRP A 177 5.01 -21.46 4.11
CA TRP A 177 3.79 -21.43 4.93
C TRP A 177 3.15 -22.82 5.13
N ARG A 178 3.70 -23.87 4.50
CA ARG A 178 3.17 -25.25 4.62
C ARG A 178 3.58 -25.96 5.92
N ARG A 179 4.55 -25.45 6.67
CA ARG A 179 5.11 -26.16 7.84
C ARG A 179 4.31 -26.06 9.14
N THR A 180 3.26 -25.23 9.22
CA THR A 180 2.45 -25.07 10.44
C THR A 180 1.01 -25.59 10.32
N ARG A 181 0.66 -26.30 9.23
CA ARG A 181 -0.63 -27.00 9.10
C ARG A 181 -0.55 -28.54 9.17
N GLN A 182 0.64 -29.12 9.19
CA GLN A 182 0.83 -30.53 9.54
C GLN A 182 1.58 -30.62 10.87
N GLY A 183 0.85 -30.32 11.93
CA GLY A 183 1.32 -30.46 13.31
C GLY A 183 0.14 -30.85 14.19
N ASN A 184 -0.61 -31.86 13.76
CA ASN A 184 -1.45 -32.75 14.57
C ASN A 184 -2.36 -33.58 13.64
N GLU A 185 -1.79 -34.61 13.02
CA GLU A 185 -2.46 -35.91 12.92
C GLU A 185 -1.40 -36.96 13.27
N MET A 186 -1.85 -37.95 14.02
CA MET A 186 -1.13 -38.61 15.11
C MET A 186 -0.11 -39.67 14.70
N ALA A 187 0.71 -40.03 15.70
CA ALA A 187 1.49 -41.25 15.81
C ALA A 187 0.90 -42.47 15.09
N GLU A 188 1.73 -43.14 14.27
CA GLU A 188 2.27 -44.50 14.47
C GLU A 188 3.46 -44.72 13.50
#